data_AF-A0A2A2WSQ5-F1
#
_entry.id   AF-A0A2A2WSQ5-F1
#
_cell.length_a   1.000
_cell.length_b   1.000
_cell.length_c   1.000
_cell.angle_alpha   90.00
_cell.angle_beta   90.00
_cell.angle_gamma   90.00
#
_symmetry.space_group_name_H-M   'P 1'
#
loop_
_entity.id
_entity.type
_entity.pdbx_description
1 polymer ?
#
loop_
_entity_poly.entity_id
_entity_poly.type
_entity_poly.pdbx_seq_one_letter_code
_entity_poly.pdbx_strand_id
1 'polypeptide(L)'
;MRRTTTSSRAAIAAALAALVILAQLTGPSPSAGAQSVMEGGTGSLMEDPQPAPFYHADPAVLAGAALGQVINTRVVSMPAFAGYEVTEIAYRSTDTRDRPILATATVVRPPHARPNGPVLSYQHYLNALGQRCAPTETLVNPTLETAQDNAMAFLRVRLDQGWTVIIPDHLGPKVAYPGGQLSARIVLDGMRAVRDDPRFDARDSRFGALGYSGGGIASAWVSVMHDDYAPDVNLVGVAQGGIPTDMTTMARMIGNGPHPAFGLAFAAAVGMAREYPEDIRLEDRLTPEGWALFEQMKGRCTASLLFFGAFRSVPLVLQGGDLVAEEGLMRAFAENSVRLSPDVPRVPVFMWHSRTDPLVPFWDAEDTAARYCREGTPLTWEPGLAPEHLLGAVEKLPAAMNWLQERFDGVPAGRACYG
;
A
#
# COMPACT_ATOMS: atom_id res chain seq x y z
N MET A 1 -46.18 -37.47 23.88
CA MET A 1 -46.30 -36.06 24.34
C MET A 1 -44.89 -35.47 24.37
N ARG A 2 -44.68 -34.38 23.62
CA ARG A 2 -43.48 -33.50 23.53
C ARG A 2 -42.13 -34.10 23.09
N ARG A 3 -41.79 -33.82 21.82
CA ARG A 3 -40.42 -33.64 21.32
C ARG A 3 -39.96 -32.22 21.66
N THR A 4 -38.69 -32.05 21.98
CA THR A 4 -37.97 -30.77 21.92
C THR A 4 -36.56 -31.00 21.41
N THR A 5 -36.25 -30.31 20.33
CA THR A 5 -35.01 -30.28 19.55
C THR A 5 -34.08 -29.20 20.12
N THR A 6 -32.81 -29.53 20.30
CA THR A 6 -31.73 -28.57 20.60
C THR A 6 -30.80 -28.46 19.40
N SER A 7 -30.93 -27.39 18.63
CA SER A 7 -29.82 -26.84 17.83
C SER A 7 -30.16 -25.39 17.50
N SER A 8 -29.30 -24.45 17.91
CA SER A 8 -29.03 -23.14 17.27
C SER A 8 -28.69 -22.07 18.31
N ARG A 9 -27.41 -21.95 18.65
CA ARG A 9 -26.82 -20.71 19.19
C ARG A 9 -25.43 -20.53 18.57
N ALA A 10 -25.43 -20.23 17.27
CA ALA A 10 -24.26 -19.73 16.53
C ALA A 10 -24.76 -19.14 15.20
N ALA A 11 -25.46 -18.00 15.26
CA ALA A 11 -25.80 -17.18 14.08
C ALA A 11 -26.51 -15.89 14.54
N ILE A 12 -25.80 -14.96 15.20
CA ILE A 12 -26.28 -13.58 15.36
C ILE A 12 -25.08 -12.64 15.29
N ALA A 13 -24.79 -12.11 14.09
CA ALA A 13 -24.23 -10.78 13.84
C ALA A 13 -24.03 -10.59 12.32
N ALA A 14 -25.11 -10.61 11.54
CA ALA A 14 -25.09 -10.20 10.15
C ALA A 14 -26.50 -9.72 9.76
N ALA A 15 -26.77 -8.43 9.93
CA ALA A 15 -27.89 -7.73 9.30
C ALA A 15 -27.74 -6.22 9.49
N LEU A 16 -28.22 -5.46 8.49
CA LEU A 16 -28.17 -4.00 8.26
C LEU A 16 -27.02 -3.63 7.29
N ALA A 17 -27.25 -3.25 6.02
CA ALA A 17 -28.43 -2.66 5.40
C ALA A 17 -28.53 -3.01 3.90
N ALA A 18 -29.73 -3.36 3.45
CA ALA A 18 -30.14 -3.39 2.05
C ALA A 18 -31.56 -2.83 1.96
N LEU A 19 -31.83 -2.01 0.93
CA LEU A 19 -33.09 -1.37 0.45
C LEU A 19 -32.79 0.13 0.18
N VAL A 20 -33.07 0.81 -0.93
CA VAL A 20 -33.86 0.67 -2.19
C VAL A 20 -33.26 1.74 -3.15
N ILE A 21 -33.21 1.57 -4.48
CA ILE A 21 -34.17 2.15 -5.44
C ILE A 21 -34.07 1.40 -6.77
N LEU A 22 -35.22 0.87 -7.20
CA LEU A 22 -35.51 0.41 -8.55
C LEU A 22 -36.44 1.45 -9.20
N ALA A 23 -36.10 1.97 -10.37
CA ALA A 23 -37.05 2.60 -11.29
C ALA A 23 -36.60 2.36 -12.73
N GLN A 24 -37.59 2.08 -13.57
CA GLN A 24 -37.53 1.29 -14.80
C GLN A 24 -37.14 2.10 -16.04
N LEU A 25 -36.58 1.40 -17.05
CA LEU A 25 -36.86 1.67 -18.46
C LEU A 25 -37.02 0.36 -19.22
N THR A 26 -38.26 0.01 -19.55
CA THR A 26 -38.65 -1.02 -20.52
C THR A 26 -38.75 -0.38 -21.91
N GLY A 27 -38.04 -0.93 -22.88
CA GLY A 27 -38.17 -0.63 -24.32
C GLY A 27 -37.81 -1.87 -25.15
N PRO A 28 -38.37 -2.05 -26.36
CA PRO A 28 -38.45 -3.36 -27.01
C PRO A 28 -37.12 -3.78 -27.65
N SER A 29 -36.83 -5.08 -27.60
CA SER A 29 -35.72 -5.72 -28.31
C SER A 29 -35.97 -5.77 -29.82
N PRO A 30 -34.99 -5.45 -30.67
CA PRO A 30 -34.94 -5.97 -32.02
C PRO A 30 -34.20 -7.31 -32.06
N SER A 31 -34.72 -8.17 -32.92
CA SER A 31 -34.28 -9.51 -33.26
C SER A 31 -32.90 -9.58 -33.93
N ALA A 32 -32.18 -10.65 -33.61
CA ALA A 32 -31.20 -11.40 -34.40
C ALA A 32 -30.62 -10.72 -35.67
N GLY A 33 -29.34 -10.35 -35.57
CA GLY A 33 -28.42 -10.26 -36.70
C GLY A 33 -27.12 -10.96 -36.31
N ALA A 34 -26.73 -11.99 -37.08
CA ALA A 34 -25.45 -12.65 -36.94
C ALA A 34 -24.32 -11.63 -37.13
N GLN A 35 -23.49 -11.46 -36.11
CA GLN A 35 -22.25 -10.70 -36.20
C GLN A 35 -21.19 -11.43 -35.39
N SER A 36 -20.34 -12.18 -36.09
CA SER A 36 -18.98 -12.39 -35.64
C SER A 36 -18.31 -11.02 -35.65
N VAL A 37 -18.15 -10.41 -34.48
CA VAL A 37 -17.17 -9.36 -34.28
C VAL A 37 -16.41 -9.73 -33.01
N MET A 38 -15.32 -10.47 -33.23
CA MET A 38 -14.16 -10.39 -32.39
C MET A 38 -13.73 -8.92 -32.35
N GLU A 39 -14.03 -8.17 -31.30
CA GLU A 39 -13.39 -6.89 -30.99
C GLU A 39 -13.59 -6.52 -29.53
N GLY A 40 -12.45 -6.24 -28.89
CA GLY A 40 -12.30 -6.02 -27.47
C GLY A 40 -10.98 -6.66 -27.09
N GLY A 41 -9.87 -5.94 -27.33
CA GLY A 41 -8.54 -6.39 -26.93
C GLY A 41 -8.53 -6.66 -25.43
N THR A 42 -8.73 -7.92 -25.08
CA THR A 42 -8.65 -8.49 -23.74
C THR A 42 -7.34 -9.26 -23.68
N GLY A 43 -6.54 -9.08 -22.63
CA GLY A 43 -5.32 -9.87 -22.49
C GLY A 43 -4.16 -9.21 -21.75
N SER A 44 -4.26 -7.94 -21.33
CA SER A 44 -3.20 -7.32 -20.52
C SER A 44 -3.70 -7.01 -19.12
N LEU A 45 -2.98 -7.52 -18.13
CA LEU A 45 -3.16 -7.12 -16.73
C LEU A 45 -2.51 -5.77 -16.44
N MET A 46 -1.67 -5.25 -17.33
CA MET A 46 -0.93 -4.01 -17.12
C MET A 46 -1.88 -2.83 -16.89
N GLU A 47 -1.46 -1.95 -15.99
CA GLU A 47 -2.17 -0.70 -15.76
C GLU A 47 -2.01 0.23 -16.96
N ASP A 48 -3.10 0.89 -17.34
CA ASP A 48 -3.06 1.89 -18.40
C ASP A 48 -2.28 3.11 -17.89
N PRO A 49 -1.33 3.68 -18.67
CA PRO A 49 -0.61 4.86 -18.24
C PRO A 49 -1.56 6.03 -17.96
N GLN A 50 -1.33 6.77 -16.85
CA GLN A 50 -2.02 8.02 -16.59
C GLN A 50 -1.82 8.98 -17.77
N PRO A 51 -2.88 9.59 -18.34
CA PRO A 51 -2.78 10.37 -19.57
C PRO A 51 -2.26 11.81 -19.37
N ALA A 52 -2.23 12.31 -18.14
CA ALA A 52 -1.85 13.71 -17.90
C ALA A 52 -0.32 13.89 -18.02
N PRO A 53 0.18 14.98 -18.63
CA PRO A 53 1.62 15.21 -18.86
C PRO A 53 2.50 15.06 -17.63
N PHE A 54 1.97 15.37 -16.43
CA PHE A 54 2.66 15.19 -15.16
C PHE A 54 3.16 13.75 -14.92
N TYR A 55 2.43 12.75 -15.41
CA TYR A 55 2.75 11.33 -15.26
C TYR A 55 3.58 10.76 -16.41
N HIS A 56 4.10 11.62 -17.29
CA HIS A 56 4.94 11.22 -18.42
C HIS A 56 6.32 11.86 -18.33
N ALA A 57 7.33 11.10 -18.75
CA ALA A 57 8.68 11.58 -18.94
C ALA A 57 9.27 10.97 -20.21
N ASP A 58 10.14 11.72 -20.88
CA ASP A 58 10.95 11.17 -21.96
C ASP A 58 11.81 10.02 -21.41
N PRO A 59 11.80 8.81 -22.02
CA PRO A 59 12.55 7.67 -21.50
C PRO A 59 14.06 7.89 -21.39
N ALA A 60 14.66 8.67 -22.29
CA ALA A 60 16.09 8.98 -22.24
C ALA A 60 16.39 9.99 -21.12
N VAL A 61 15.51 10.98 -20.89
CA VAL A 61 15.61 11.88 -19.74
C VAL A 61 15.50 11.10 -18.43
N LEU A 62 14.51 10.22 -18.32
CA LEU A 62 14.28 9.41 -17.13
C LEU A 62 15.46 8.45 -16.87
N ALA A 63 15.99 7.82 -17.91
CA ALA A 63 17.14 6.91 -17.79
C ALA A 63 18.45 7.64 -17.41
N GLY A 64 18.62 8.90 -17.83
CA GLY A 64 19.78 9.72 -17.50
C GLY A 64 19.71 10.44 -16.15
N ALA A 65 18.54 10.45 -15.50
CA ALA A 65 18.31 11.19 -14.25
C ALA A 65 18.85 10.46 -13.01
N ALA A 66 19.33 11.24 -12.03
CA ALA A 66 19.76 10.70 -10.73
C ALA A 66 18.57 10.16 -9.92
N LEU A 67 18.81 9.19 -9.03
CA LEU A 67 17.76 8.66 -8.12
C LEU A 67 17.19 9.80 -7.27
N GLY A 68 15.86 9.95 -7.27
CA GLY A 68 15.17 11.06 -6.62
C GLY A 68 15.19 12.37 -7.40
N GLN A 69 15.82 12.47 -8.56
CA GLN A 69 15.77 13.70 -9.35
C GLN A 69 14.33 14.02 -9.76
N VAL A 70 13.84 15.20 -9.38
CA VAL A 70 12.52 15.70 -9.78
C VAL A 70 12.52 15.98 -11.28
N ILE A 71 11.54 15.40 -11.97
CA ILE A 71 11.32 15.52 -13.41
C ILE A 71 10.16 16.47 -13.70
N ASN A 72 9.02 16.25 -13.04
CA ASN A 72 7.84 17.09 -13.17
C ASN A 72 7.39 17.60 -11.81
N THR A 73 6.75 18.76 -11.79
CA THR A 73 6.14 19.31 -10.58
C THR A 73 4.87 20.07 -10.92
N ARG A 74 3.90 20.05 -10.01
CA ARG A 74 2.74 20.95 -10.05
C ARG A 74 2.31 21.34 -8.64
N VAL A 75 1.88 22.58 -8.46
CA VAL A 75 1.22 23.03 -7.24
C VAL A 75 -0.26 22.67 -7.36
N VAL A 76 -0.82 22.08 -6.31
CA VAL A 76 -2.23 21.65 -6.29
C VAL A 76 -2.92 22.14 -5.02
N SER A 77 -4.25 22.17 -5.03
CA SER A 77 -5.05 22.46 -3.85
C SER A 77 -5.79 21.19 -3.45
N MET A 78 -5.61 20.76 -2.19
CA MET A 78 -6.26 19.56 -1.65
C MET A 78 -7.11 19.95 -0.44
N PRO A 79 -8.42 19.65 -0.41
CA PRO A 79 -9.29 20.01 0.71
C PRO A 79 -8.78 19.53 2.09
N ALA A 80 -8.22 18.31 2.16
CA ALA A 80 -7.65 17.75 3.39
C ALA A 80 -6.50 18.58 3.96
N PHE A 81 -5.77 19.29 3.10
CA PHE A 81 -4.58 20.08 3.41
C PHE A 81 -4.78 21.59 3.15
N ALA A 82 -6.03 22.06 3.24
CA ALA A 82 -6.32 23.49 3.17
C ALA A 82 -5.51 24.26 4.23
N GLY A 83 -4.80 25.29 3.79
CA GLY A 83 -3.90 26.13 4.60
C GLY A 83 -2.41 25.76 4.52
N TYR A 84 -2.06 24.66 3.83
CA TYR A 84 -0.67 24.27 3.58
C TYR A 84 -0.30 24.44 2.10
N GLU A 85 1.00 24.52 1.81
CA GLU A 85 1.52 24.42 0.45
C GLU A 85 1.51 22.94 0.05
N VAL A 86 0.87 22.62 -1.07
CA VAL A 86 0.81 21.25 -1.59
C VAL A 86 1.40 21.20 -2.99
N THR A 87 2.45 20.43 -3.12
CA THR A 87 3.17 20.24 -4.38
C THR A 87 3.21 18.77 -4.70
N GLU A 88 2.78 18.40 -5.90
CA GLU A 88 3.03 17.06 -6.43
C GLU A 88 4.32 17.08 -7.22
N ILE A 89 5.12 16.04 -7.01
CA ILE A 89 6.39 15.80 -7.70
C ILE A 89 6.33 14.47 -8.42
N ALA A 90 6.86 14.43 -9.63
CA ALA A 90 7.21 13.21 -10.33
C ALA A 90 8.74 13.15 -10.42
N TYR A 91 9.34 12.04 -9.99
CA TYR A 91 10.78 11.91 -9.83
C TYR A 91 11.27 10.56 -10.34
N ARG A 92 12.55 10.51 -10.69
CA ARG A 92 13.19 9.26 -11.11
C ARG A 92 13.32 8.31 -9.92
N SER A 93 12.87 7.08 -10.10
CA SER A 93 13.12 5.95 -9.20
C SER A 93 13.46 4.69 -10.02
N THR A 94 13.42 3.51 -9.41
CA THR A 94 13.61 2.22 -10.06
C THR A 94 12.57 1.20 -9.64
N ASP A 95 12.22 0.29 -10.56
CA ASP A 95 11.44 -0.89 -10.21
C ASP A 95 12.30 -1.97 -9.53
N THR A 96 11.69 -3.10 -9.16
CA THR A 96 12.38 -4.20 -8.45
C THR A 96 13.49 -4.85 -9.30
N ARG A 97 13.57 -4.54 -10.60
CA ARG A 97 14.62 -5.00 -11.53
C ARG A 97 15.57 -3.87 -11.93
N ASP A 98 15.65 -2.82 -11.12
CA ASP A 98 16.49 -1.65 -11.31
C ASP A 98 16.20 -0.87 -12.60
N ARG A 99 15.04 -1.09 -13.24
CA ARG A 99 14.66 -0.37 -14.45
C ARG A 99 14.13 1.02 -14.07
N PRO A 100 14.46 2.10 -14.82
CA PRO A 100 13.99 3.43 -14.52
C PRO A 100 12.45 3.51 -14.55
N ILE A 101 11.87 4.14 -13.51
CA ILE A 101 10.45 4.45 -13.45
C ILE A 101 10.24 5.91 -13.04
N LEU A 102 9.13 6.50 -13.50
CA LEU A 102 8.66 7.78 -13.00
C LEU A 102 7.73 7.51 -11.82
N ALA A 103 8.20 7.82 -10.62
CA ALA A 103 7.43 7.72 -9.39
C ALA A 103 6.84 9.08 -9.02
N THR A 104 5.75 9.08 -8.25
CA THR A 104 5.02 10.30 -7.89
C THR A 104 4.77 10.38 -6.39
N ALA A 105 4.68 11.62 -5.88
CA ALA A 105 4.36 11.88 -4.49
C ALA A 105 3.71 13.25 -4.33
N THR A 106 2.85 13.37 -3.32
CA THR A 106 2.38 14.64 -2.79
C THR A 106 3.29 15.09 -1.66
N VAL A 107 3.79 16.33 -1.71
CA VAL A 107 4.55 16.97 -0.64
C VAL A 107 3.71 18.09 -0.04
N VAL A 108 3.41 17.99 1.25
CA VAL A 108 2.64 18.96 2.02
C VAL A 108 3.58 19.69 2.97
N ARG A 109 3.68 21.02 2.82
CA ARG A 109 4.57 21.86 3.60
C ARG A 109 3.78 22.97 4.31
N PRO A 110 3.92 23.13 5.63
CA PRO A 110 3.28 24.22 6.34
C PRO A 110 4.00 25.56 6.09
N PRO A 111 3.29 26.70 6.08
CA PRO A 111 3.90 28.03 5.86
C PRO A 111 5.01 28.39 6.85
N HIS A 112 4.97 27.79 8.06
CA HIS A 112 5.95 27.97 9.12
C HIS A 112 6.98 26.82 9.22
N ALA A 113 7.09 25.97 8.19
CA ALA A 113 8.16 24.98 8.09
C ALA A 113 9.53 25.66 8.22
N ARG A 114 10.40 25.13 9.08
CA ARG A 114 11.75 25.64 9.24
C ARG A 114 12.68 25.00 8.19
N PRO A 115 13.70 25.72 7.68
CA PRO A 115 14.76 25.10 6.89
C PRO A 115 15.37 23.91 7.64
N ASN A 116 15.59 22.81 6.92
CA ASN A 116 16.08 21.54 7.43
C ASN A 116 15.25 20.95 8.59
N GLY A 117 13.96 21.31 8.65
CA GLY A 117 13.02 20.78 9.64
C GLY A 117 12.70 19.30 9.43
N PRO A 118 11.94 18.68 10.34
CA PRO A 118 11.51 17.28 10.22
C PRO A 118 10.74 17.02 8.93
N VAL A 119 11.10 15.93 8.24
CA VAL A 119 10.37 15.44 7.06
C VAL A 119 9.84 14.04 7.33
N LEU A 120 8.52 13.89 7.32
CA LEU A 120 7.85 12.59 7.47
C LEU A 120 7.42 12.08 6.11
N SER A 121 7.86 10.89 5.71
CA SER A 121 7.23 10.16 4.60
C SER A 121 6.14 9.24 5.14
N TYR A 122 4.89 9.54 4.82
CA TYR A 122 3.73 8.75 5.22
C TYR A 122 3.26 7.85 4.07
N GLN A 123 3.38 6.54 4.26
CA GLN A 123 2.89 5.54 3.33
C GLN A 123 1.43 5.27 3.64
N HIS A 124 0.55 5.75 2.76
CA HIS A 124 -0.88 5.44 2.81
C HIS A 124 -1.12 3.92 2.79
N TYR A 125 -2.19 3.42 3.41
CA TYR A 125 -2.57 1.99 3.37
C TYR A 125 -3.21 1.59 2.03
N LEU A 126 -2.54 1.90 0.93
CA LEU A 126 -3.09 1.74 -0.41
C LEU A 126 -3.13 0.26 -0.83
N ASN A 127 -4.35 -0.27 -0.98
CA ASN A 127 -4.60 -1.58 -1.57
C ASN A 127 -5.46 -1.40 -2.81
N ALA A 128 -4.84 -1.31 -3.99
CA ALA A 128 -5.53 -0.90 -5.21
C ALA A 128 -5.05 -1.65 -6.45
N LEU A 129 -5.89 -1.61 -7.49
CA LEU A 129 -5.53 -2.01 -8.86
C LEU A 129 -5.61 -0.85 -9.85
N GLY A 130 -5.76 0.38 -9.36
CA GLY A 130 -5.87 1.57 -10.19
C GLY A 130 -4.96 2.70 -9.79
N GLN A 131 -4.36 3.35 -10.77
CA GLN A 131 -3.61 4.59 -10.54
C GLN A 131 -4.52 5.72 -10.02
N ARG A 132 -5.81 5.71 -10.36
CA ARG A 132 -6.79 6.67 -9.81
C ARG A 132 -6.98 6.57 -8.29
N CYS A 133 -6.46 5.52 -7.66
CA CYS A 133 -6.48 5.32 -6.22
C CYS A 133 -5.24 5.90 -5.53
N ALA A 134 -4.25 6.34 -6.30
CA ALA A 134 -3.03 6.94 -5.78
C ALA A 134 -3.34 8.25 -5.02
N PRO A 135 -2.66 8.53 -3.90
CA PRO A 135 -2.81 9.80 -3.17
C PRO A 135 -2.76 11.08 -4.04
N THR A 136 -1.93 11.14 -5.08
CA THR A 136 -1.89 12.31 -6.00
C THR A 136 -3.18 12.50 -6.80
N GLU A 137 -4.01 11.47 -6.94
CA GLU A 137 -5.32 11.57 -7.59
C GLU A 137 -6.44 11.76 -6.57
N THR A 138 -6.47 10.92 -5.53
CA THR A 138 -7.61 10.87 -4.60
C THR A 138 -7.67 12.05 -3.65
N LEU A 139 -6.54 12.70 -3.34
CA LEU A 139 -6.52 13.87 -2.45
C LEU A 139 -6.89 15.16 -3.19
N VAL A 140 -6.70 15.22 -4.51
CA VAL A 140 -7.19 16.32 -5.36
C VAL A 140 -8.68 16.17 -5.62
N ASN A 141 -9.12 14.96 -6.01
CA ASN A 141 -10.50 14.67 -6.40
C ASN A 141 -11.09 13.52 -5.57
N PRO A 142 -11.43 13.74 -4.29
CA PRO A 142 -11.95 12.69 -3.44
C PRO A 142 -13.32 12.19 -3.94
N THR A 143 -13.51 10.88 -3.92
CA THR A 143 -14.77 10.22 -4.24
C THR A 143 -15.35 9.53 -3.00
N LEU A 144 -16.60 9.06 -3.09
CA LEU A 144 -17.17 8.19 -2.05
C LEU A 144 -16.38 6.88 -1.88
N GLU A 145 -15.80 6.34 -2.96
CA GLU A 145 -14.98 5.13 -2.94
C GLU A 145 -13.70 5.33 -2.12
N THR A 146 -13.12 6.54 -2.19
CA THR A 146 -11.81 6.87 -1.60
C THR A 146 -11.93 7.62 -0.28
N ALA A 147 -13.14 7.85 0.24
CA ALA A 147 -13.36 8.67 1.43
C ALA A 147 -12.66 8.10 2.67
N GLN A 148 -12.70 6.78 2.83
CA GLN A 148 -12.02 6.07 3.93
C GLN A 148 -10.50 6.17 3.76
N ASP A 149 -9.98 5.84 2.57
CA ASP A 149 -8.55 5.93 2.23
C ASP A 149 -7.99 7.35 2.49
N ASN A 150 -8.78 8.39 2.18
CA ASN A 150 -8.36 9.78 2.38
C ASN A 150 -8.40 10.27 3.85
N ALA A 151 -8.60 9.41 4.84
CA ALA A 151 -8.60 9.76 6.27
C ALA A 151 -7.20 10.11 6.83
N MET A 152 -6.46 10.98 6.15
CA MET A 152 -5.10 11.42 6.48
C MET A 152 -5.07 12.73 7.29
N ALA A 153 -6.23 13.25 7.71
CA ALA A 153 -6.34 14.51 8.45
C ALA A 153 -5.54 14.53 9.77
N PHE A 154 -5.22 13.37 10.34
CA PHE A 154 -4.36 13.26 11.52
C PHE A 154 -2.95 13.84 11.28
N LEU A 155 -2.46 13.86 10.03
CA LEU A 155 -1.16 14.43 9.67
C LEU A 155 -1.08 15.94 9.95
N ARG A 156 -2.24 16.63 9.97
CA ARG A 156 -2.32 18.06 10.29
C ARG A 156 -1.70 18.40 11.64
N VAL A 157 -1.80 17.49 12.62
CA VAL A 157 -1.20 17.69 13.95
C VAL A 157 0.32 17.91 13.87
N ARG A 158 1.02 17.24 12.94
CA ARG A 158 2.47 17.43 12.75
C ARG A 158 2.81 18.53 11.75
N LEU A 159 1.99 18.72 10.72
CA LEU A 159 2.10 19.88 9.84
C LEU A 159 2.00 21.18 10.64
N ASP A 160 1.08 21.27 11.60
CA ASP A 160 0.95 22.43 12.49
C ASP A 160 2.16 22.60 13.43
N GLN A 161 2.94 21.55 13.67
CA GLN A 161 4.22 21.60 14.38
C GLN A 161 5.42 21.94 13.48
N GLY A 162 5.19 22.19 12.19
CA GLY A 162 6.23 22.61 11.24
C GLY A 162 6.92 21.45 10.52
N TRP A 163 6.39 20.22 10.60
CA TRP A 163 6.91 19.10 9.82
C TRP A 163 6.51 19.24 8.34
N THR A 164 7.37 18.81 7.44
CA THR A 164 7.00 18.56 6.03
C THR A 164 6.56 17.11 5.89
N VAL A 165 5.53 16.84 5.09
CA VAL A 165 5.03 15.48 4.86
C VAL A 165 5.14 15.10 3.39
N ILE A 166 5.69 13.92 3.10
CA ILE A 166 5.70 13.27 1.79
C ILE A 166 4.67 12.15 1.81
N ILE A 167 3.79 12.08 0.81
CA ILE A 167 2.79 11.03 0.64
C ILE A 167 3.04 10.39 -0.74
N PRO A 168 3.87 9.33 -0.82
CA PRO A 168 4.23 8.73 -2.08
C PRO A 168 3.16 7.76 -2.60
N ASP A 169 3.05 7.71 -3.93
CA ASP A 169 2.28 6.69 -4.65
C ASP A 169 3.11 5.41 -4.74
N HIS A 170 3.36 4.82 -3.58
CA HIS A 170 4.33 3.75 -3.36
C HIS A 170 4.02 2.43 -4.09
N LEU A 171 2.86 2.26 -4.72
CA LEU A 171 2.61 1.14 -5.62
C LEU A 171 3.19 1.35 -7.03
N GLY A 172 3.71 2.55 -7.31
CA GLY A 172 4.35 2.92 -8.57
C GLY A 172 3.39 3.01 -9.76
N PRO A 173 3.92 3.31 -10.96
CA PRO A 173 3.11 3.47 -12.16
C PRO A 173 2.43 2.16 -12.59
N LYS A 174 2.88 1.00 -12.12
CA LYS A 174 2.20 -0.28 -12.42
C LYS A 174 1.11 -0.62 -11.40
N VAL A 175 0.99 0.12 -10.30
CA VAL A 175 0.08 -0.21 -9.19
C VAL A 175 0.31 -1.65 -8.72
N ALA A 176 1.56 -1.95 -8.38
CA ALA A 176 2.00 -3.30 -8.06
C ALA A 176 1.80 -3.61 -6.57
N TYR A 177 0.55 -3.72 -6.13
CA TYR A 177 0.24 -4.20 -4.79
C TYR A 177 0.53 -5.71 -4.68
N PRO A 178 1.20 -6.21 -3.61
CA PRO A 178 1.77 -5.54 -2.45
C PRO A 178 3.31 -5.46 -2.53
N GLY A 179 3.87 -5.06 -3.67
CA GLY A 179 5.31 -5.04 -3.96
C GLY A 179 6.12 -4.12 -3.04
N GLY A 180 6.50 -4.62 -1.87
CA GLY A 180 7.18 -3.86 -0.84
C GLY A 180 8.56 -3.35 -1.23
N GLN A 181 9.34 -4.12 -2.00
CA GLN A 181 10.65 -3.66 -2.49
C GLN A 181 10.52 -2.45 -3.43
N LEU A 182 9.58 -2.52 -4.38
CA LEU A 182 9.23 -1.38 -5.24
C LEU A 182 8.82 -0.17 -4.39
N SER A 183 7.91 -0.39 -3.43
CA SER A 183 7.44 0.67 -2.54
C SER A 183 8.56 1.35 -1.75
N ALA A 184 9.52 0.58 -1.23
CA ALA A 184 10.63 1.15 -0.48
C ALA A 184 11.57 1.99 -1.36
N ARG A 185 11.85 1.55 -2.59
CA ARG A 185 12.64 2.33 -3.57
C ARG A 185 11.96 3.66 -3.87
N ILE A 186 10.66 3.63 -4.16
CA ILE A 186 9.85 4.83 -4.39
C ILE A 186 9.89 5.76 -3.18
N VAL A 187 9.67 5.23 -1.97
CA VAL A 187 9.68 6.05 -0.74
C VAL A 187 11.04 6.70 -0.49
N LEU A 188 12.14 5.93 -0.59
CA LEU A 188 13.50 6.42 -0.33
C LEU A 188 13.95 7.43 -1.41
N ASP A 189 13.61 7.19 -2.68
CA ASP A 189 13.89 8.15 -3.75
C ASP A 189 13.00 9.40 -3.63
N GLY A 190 11.78 9.28 -3.10
CA GLY A 190 10.94 10.43 -2.76
C GLY A 190 11.55 11.28 -1.64
N MET A 191 12.20 10.66 -0.66
CA MET A 191 12.98 11.38 0.35
C MET A 191 14.18 12.10 -0.28
N ARG A 192 14.91 11.45 -1.20
CA ARG A 192 15.97 12.11 -1.99
C ARG A 192 15.44 13.28 -2.81
N ALA A 193 14.29 13.12 -3.45
CA ALA A 193 13.64 14.16 -4.23
C ALA A 193 13.33 15.40 -3.42
N VAL A 194 12.81 15.22 -2.20
CA VAL A 194 12.55 16.34 -1.29
C VAL A 194 13.85 16.93 -0.71
N ARG A 195 14.82 16.09 -0.36
CA ARG A 195 16.13 16.53 0.15
C ARG A 195 16.89 17.39 -0.85
N ASP A 196 16.88 16.99 -2.12
CA ASP A 196 17.77 17.55 -3.14
C ASP A 196 17.13 18.70 -3.92
N ASP A 197 15.81 18.87 -3.82
CA ASP A 197 15.11 19.98 -4.45
C ASP A 197 15.07 21.22 -3.52
N PRO A 198 15.69 22.36 -3.92
CA PRO A 198 15.74 23.56 -3.10
C PRO A 198 14.38 24.11 -2.67
N ARG A 199 13.29 23.77 -3.37
CA ARG A 199 11.94 24.25 -3.05
C ARG A 199 11.47 23.82 -1.66
N PHE A 200 12.00 22.72 -1.12
CA PHE A 200 11.55 22.18 0.16
C PHE A 200 12.45 22.54 1.35
N ASP A 201 13.60 23.18 1.10
CA ASP A 201 14.60 23.53 2.13
C ASP A 201 14.96 22.34 3.04
N ALA A 202 15.12 21.13 2.49
CA ALA A 202 15.26 19.89 3.26
C ALA A 202 16.63 19.20 3.12
N ARG A 203 17.65 19.93 2.67
CA ARG A 203 18.96 19.37 2.32
C ARG A 203 19.63 18.61 3.47
N ASP A 204 19.51 19.13 4.68
CA ASP A 204 20.07 18.55 5.90
C ASP A 204 18.97 18.07 6.86
N SER A 205 17.74 17.90 6.36
CA SER A 205 16.62 17.42 7.15
C SER A 205 16.86 16.02 7.71
N ARG A 206 16.27 15.77 8.88
CA ARG A 206 16.03 14.41 9.36
C ARG A 206 14.75 13.89 8.71
N PHE A 207 14.79 12.64 8.27
CA PHE A 207 13.65 11.96 7.66
C PHE A 207 13.11 10.87 8.59
N GLY A 208 11.80 10.70 8.61
CA GLY A 208 11.13 9.59 9.28
C GLY A 208 10.13 8.92 8.33
N ALA A 209 9.81 7.65 8.58
CA ALA A 209 8.78 6.94 7.82
C ALA A 209 7.65 6.46 8.73
N LEU A 210 6.42 6.47 8.21
CA LEU A 210 5.23 5.98 8.89
C LEU A 210 4.31 5.24 7.91
N GLY A 211 3.85 4.06 8.30
CA GLY A 211 2.85 3.31 7.53
C GLY A 211 2.12 2.27 8.35
N TYR A 212 0.91 1.93 7.91
CA TYR A 212 0.09 0.88 8.51
C TYR A 212 -0.51 -0.02 7.42
N SER A 213 -0.75 -1.31 7.72
CA SER A 213 -1.33 -2.27 6.76
C SER A 213 -0.50 -2.34 5.46
N GLY A 214 -1.08 -2.09 4.29
CA GLY A 214 -0.33 -1.98 3.02
C GLY A 214 0.78 -0.93 3.04
N GLY A 215 0.55 0.22 3.70
CA GLY A 215 1.58 1.23 3.92
C GLY A 215 2.65 0.75 4.91
N GLY A 216 2.27 -0.14 5.85
CA GLY A 216 3.17 -0.83 6.76
C GLY A 216 4.12 -1.76 6.03
N ILE A 217 3.69 -2.44 4.95
CA ILE A 217 4.58 -3.22 4.07
C ILE A 217 5.66 -2.31 3.47
N ALA A 218 5.24 -1.17 2.92
CA ALA A 218 6.16 -0.19 2.34
C ALA A 218 7.16 0.34 3.38
N SER A 219 6.69 0.77 4.55
CA SER A 219 7.57 1.24 5.65
C SER A 219 8.51 0.13 6.15
N ALA A 220 8.06 -1.12 6.20
CA ALA A 220 8.91 -2.24 6.59
C ALA A 220 10.08 -2.44 5.64
N TRP A 221 9.80 -2.44 4.34
CA TRP A 221 10.87 -2.52 3.34
C TRP A 221 11.76 -1.28 3.34
N VAL A 222 11.24 -0.08 3.63
CA VAL A 222 12.09 1.12 3.86
C VAL A 222 13.08 0.87 5.00
N SER A 223 12.62 0.31 6.13
CA SER A 223 13.50 0.05 7.28
C SER A 223 14.60 -0.98 7.00
N VAL A 224 14.29 -1.99 6.17
CA VAL A 224 15.24 -3.06 5.79
C VAL A 224 16.22 -2.58 4.71
N MET A 225 15.75 -1.85 3.70
CA MET A 225 16.56 -1.49 2.53
C MET A 225 17.37 -0.20 2.68
N HIS A 226 17.03 0.66 3.65
CA HIS A 226 17.57 2.02 3.76
C HIS A 226 19.10 2.07 3.62
N ASP A 227 19.82 1.30 4.43
CA ASP A 227 21.27 1.45 4.53
C ASP A 227 22.02 0.98 3.28
N ASP A 228 21.43 0.07 2.48
CA ASP A 228 22.06 -0.43 1.25
C ASP A 228 21.60 0.38 0.02
N TYR A 229 20.35 0.84 0.01
CA TYR A 229 19.77 1.56 -1.14
C TYR A 229 19.90 3.08 -1.07
N ALA A 230 19.72 3.67 0.11
CA ALA A 230 19.72 5.11 0.32
C ALA A 230 20.39 5.58 1.64
N PRO A 231 21.65 5.17 1.91
CA PRO A 231 22.37 5.58 3.12
C PRO A 231 22.65 7.09 3.18
N ASP A 232 22.47 7.80 2.07
CA ASP A 232 22.57 9.25 1.96
C ASP A 232 21.35 9.99 2.55
N VAL A 233 20.24 9.30 2.81
CA VAL A 233 19.06 9.87 3.48
C VAL A 233 19.28 9.77 5.00
N ASN A 234 19.08 10.86 5.74
CA ASN A 234 19.20 10.85 7.19
C ASN A 234 17.92 10.30 7.84
N LEU A 235 17.65 9.00 7.66
CA LEU A 235 16.48 8.32 8.21
C LEU A 235 16.66 8.04 9.70
N VAL A 236 15.96 8.80 10.54
CA VAL A 236 16.11 8.73 12.01
C VAL A 236 15.17 7.74 12.69
N GLY A 237 14.17 7.23 11.98
CA GLY A 237 13.30 6.17 12.48
C GLY A 237 12.16 5.80 11.54
N VAL A 238 11.69 4.57 11.69
CA VAL A 238 10.55 4.02 10.95
C VAL A 238 9.49 3.52 11.92
N ALA A 239 8.30 4.10 11.87
CA ALA A 239 7.13 3.61 12.57
C ALA A 239 6.25 2.79 11.61
N GLN A 240 5.96 1.55 11.96
CA GLN A 240 5.29 0.62 11.08
C GLN A 240 4.33 -0.30 11.85
N GLY A 241 3.12 -0.51 11.35
CA GLY A 241 2.17 -1.36 12.07
C GLY A 241 1.18 -2.12 11.22
N GLY A 242 0.53 -3.12 11.84
CA GLY A 242 -0.48 -3.95 11.17
C GLY A 242 0.09 -4.67 9.94
N ILE A 243 1.37 -5.02 9.96
CA ILE A 243 2.14 -5.35 8.76
C ILE A 243 1.89 -6.80 8.35
N PRO A 244 1.48 -7.06 7.10
CA PRO A 244 1.63 -8.38 6.48
C PRO A 244 3.12 -8.67 6.25
N THR A 245 3.81 -9.19 7.27
CA THR A 245 5.27 -9.39 7.23
C THR A 245 5.70 -10.56 6.34
N ASP A 246 4.79 -11.50 6.06
CA ASP A 246 4.98 -12.65 5.17
C ASP A 246 3.79 -12.81 4.21
N MET A 247 4.01 -12.43 2.95
CA MET A 247 3.01 -12.53 1.90
C MET A 247 2.70 -13.99 1.53
N THR A 248 3.63 -14.92 1.77
CA THR A 248 3.38 -16.35 1.56
C THR A 248 2.45 -16.91 2.64
N THR A 249 2.59 -16.47 3.89
CA THR A 249 1.62 -16.81 4.95
C THR A 249 0.24 -16.25 4.60
N MET A 250 0.17 -14.97 4.18
CA MET A 250 -1.11 -14.37 3.76
C MET A 250 -1.80 -15.17 2.65
N ALA A 251 -1.05 -15.55 1.60
CA ALA A 251 -1.58 -16.39 0.52
C ALA A 251 -2.14 -17.73 1.04
N ARG A 252 -1.44 -18.38 1.98
CA ARG A 252 -1.88 -19.65 2.59
C ARG A 252 -3.10 -19.48 3.49
N MET A 253 -3.20 -18.37 4.22
CA MET A 253 -4.33 -18.08 5.11
C MET A 253 -5.61 -17.80 4.34
N ILE A 254 -5.54 -17.07 3.22
CA ILE A 254 -6.67 -16.91 2.30
C ILE A 254 -7.09 -18.28 1.76
N GLY A 255 -6.10 -19.09 1.37
CA GLY A 255 -6.30 -20.43 0.83
C GLY A 255 -6.99 -20.42 -0.53
N ASN A 256 -7.38 -21.62 -0.99
CA ASN A 256 -8.02 -21.78 -2.31
C ASN A 256 -9.56 -21.63 -2.25
N GLY A 257 -10.18 -21.73 -1.08
CA GLY A 257 -11.63 -21.68 -0.90
C GLY A 257 -12.23 -20.27 -0.93
N PRO A 258 -13.57 -20.15 -0.84
CA PRO A 258 -14.24 -18.87 -0.68
C PRO A 258 -13.76 -18.09 0.55
N HIS A 259 -13.34 -16.84 0.35
CA HIS A 259 -12.85 -16.00 1.44
C HIS A 259 -13.44 -14.57 1.38
N PRO A 260 -13.87 -13.96 2.51
CA PRO A 260 -14.48 -12.62 2.51
C PRO A 260 -13.53 -11.54 1.98
N ALA A 261 -12.22 -11.68 2.19
CA ALA A 261 -11.19 -10.75 1.70
C ALA A 261 -10.51 -11.20 0.39
N PHE A 262 -11.09 -12.15 -0.36
CA PHE A 262 -10.45 -12.70 -1.56
C PHE A 262 -10.09 -11.64 -2.60
N GLY A 263 -10.86 -10.55 -2.71
CA GLY A 263 -10.53 -9.45 -3.62
C GLY A 263 -9.16 -8.81 -3.39
N LEU A 264 -8.71 -8.70 -2.13
CA LEU A 264 -7.37 -8.22 -1.84
C LEU A 264 -6.30 -9.24 -2.26
N ALA A 265 -6.56 -10.54 -2.09
CA ALA A 265 -5.64 -11.59 -2.53
C ALA A 265 -5.51 -11.63 -4.06
N PHE A 266 -6.64 -11.50 -4.76
CA PHE A 266 -6.66 -11.42 -6.22
C PHE A 266 -5.91 -10.16 -6.72
N ALA A 267 -6.15 -9.02 -6.08
CA ALA A 267 -5.41 -7.79 -6.38
C ALA A 267 -3.90 -7.93 -6.11
N ALA A 268 -3.51 -8.62 -5.04
CA ALA A 268 -2.10 -8.91 -4.76
C ALA A 268 -1.47 -9.76 -5.87
N ALA A 269 -2.17 -10.80 -6.34
CA ALA A 269 -1.68 -11.63 -7.45
C ALA A 269 -1.51 -10.81 -8.74
N VAL A 270 -2.49 -9.96 -9.07
CA VAL A 270 -2.42 -9.07 -10.25
C VAL A 270 -1.28 -8.07 -10.12
N GLY A 271 -1.15 -7.37 -8.99
CA GLY A 271 -0.09 -6.38 -8.80
C GLY A 271 1.31 -7.00 -8.84
N MET A 272 1.49 -8.19 -8.27
CA MET A 272 2.74 -8.94 -8.40
C MET A 272 3.00 -9.38 -9.84
N ALA A 273 1.99 -9.82 -10.59
CA ALA A 273 2.14 -10.13 -12.01
C ALA A 273 2.57 -8.91 -12.84
N ARG A 274 2.11 -7.71 -12.49
CA ARG A 274 2.54 -6.46 -13.14
C ARG A 274 4.01 -6.14 -12.87
N GLU A 275 4.51 -6.44 -11.67
CA GLU A 275 5.89 -6.12 -11.29
C GLU A 275 6.92 -7.19 -11.68
N TYR A 276 6.50 -8.45 -11.71
CA TYR A 276 7.31 -9.62 -12.05
C TYR A 276 6.77 -10.32 -13.32
N PRO A 277 6.58 -9.62 -14.45
CA PRO A 277 5.96 -10.19 -15.64
C PRO A 277 6.82 -11.28 -16.29
N GLU A 278 8.11 -11.33 -15.98
CA GLU A 278 9.01 -12.38 -16.45
C GLU A 278 8.83 -13.71 -15.66
N ASP A 279 8.32 -13.65 -14.43
CA ASP A 279 8.17 -14.80 -13.53
C ASP A 279 6.71 -15.23 -13.35
N ILE A 280 5.75 -14.31 -13.57
CA ILE A 280 4.34 -14.51 -13.30
C ILE A 280 3.54 -14.20 -14.56
N ARG A 281 3.04 -15.25 -15.22
CA ARG A 281 2.17 -15.15 -16.40
C ARG A 281 0.71 -15.34 -16.03
N LEU A 282 0.21 -14.50 -15.12
CA LEU A 282 -1.13 -14.66 -14.55
C LEU A 282 -2.22 -14.57 -15.62
N GLU A 283 -2.05 -13.71 -16.64
CA GLU A 283 -2.97 -13.54 -17.76
C GLU A 283 -3.25 -14.83 -18.53
N ASP A 284 -2.23 -15.70 -18.66
CA ASP A 284 -2.33 -16.98 -19.36
C ASP A 284 -3.07 -18.04 -18.53
N ARG A 285 -3.23 -17.77 -17.22
CA ARG A 285 -3.76 -18.70 -16.21
C ARG A 285 -5.16 -18.32 -15.74
N LEU A 286 -5.64 -17.11 -16.03
CA LEU A 286 -6.99 -16.70 -15.64
C LEU A 286 -8.05 -17.54 -16.37
N THR A 287 -9.11 -17.89 -15.65
CA THR A 287 -10.36 -18.42 -16.23
C THR A 287 -11.18 -17.27 -16.83
N PRO A 288 -12.26 -17.54 -17.59
CA PRO A 288 -13.20 -16.51 -18.00
C PRO A 288 -13.76 -15.69 -16.82
N GLU A 289 -14.04 -16.34 -15.69
CA GLU A 289 -14.48 -15.68 -14.46
C GLU A 289 -13.36 -14.88 -13.80
N GLY A 290 -12.11 -15.32 -13.93
CA GLY A 290 -10.93 -14.56 -13.50
C GLY A 290 -10.76 -13.27 -14.28
N TRP A 291 -10.88 -13.34 -15.61
CA TRP A 291 -10.91 -12.14 -16.46
C TRP A 291 -12.09 -11.23 -16.13
N ALA A 292 -13.28 -11.78 -15.94
CA ALA A 292 -14.46 -10.99 -15.57
C ALA A 292 -14.30 -10.31 -14.20
N LEU A 293 -13.65 -10.96 -13.24
CA LEU A 293 -13.34 -10.36 -11.94
C LEU A 293 -12.29 -9.26 -12.07
N PHE A 294 -11.24 -9.50 -12.86
CA PHE A 294 -10.23 -8.49 -13.16
C PHE A 294 -10.84 -7.24 -13.78
N GLU A 295 -11.68 -7.37 -14.82
CA GLU A 295 -12.30 -6.20 -15.47
C GLU A 295 -13.20 -5.39 -14.51
N GLN A 296 -13.88 -6.04 -13.56
CA GLN A 296 -14.66 -5.34 -12.53
C GLN A 296 -13.78 -4.57 -11.54
N MET A 297 -12.62 -5.13 -11.23
CA MET A 297 -11.67 -4.60 -10.24
C MET A 297 -10.59 -3.69 -10.85
N LYS A 298 -10.40 -3.71 -12.17
CA LYS A 298 -9.41 -2.89 -12.86
C LYS A 298 -9.67 -1.41 -12.54
N GLY A 299 -8.63 -0.73 -12.07
CA GLY A 299 -8.72 0.65 -11.65
C GLY A 299 -9.33 0.89 -10.25
N ARG A 300 -9.90 -0.11 -9.57
CA ARG A 300 -10.65 0.07 -8.31
C ARG A 300 -9.76 0.17 -7.07
N CYS A 301 -10.31 0.80 -6.04
CA CYS A 301 -9.66 1.02 -4.74
C CYS A 301 -10.17 0.02 -3.69
N THR A 302 -9.57 0.02 -2.50
CA THR A 302 -9.71 -1.00 -1.45
C THR A 302 -11.15 -1.48 -1.22
N ALA A 303 -12.08 -0.55 -1.00
CA ALA A 303 -13.48 -0.87 -0.68
C ALA A 303 -14.18 -1.67 -1.80
N SER A 304 -13.96 -1.28 -3.06
CA SER A 304 -14.51 -1.97 -4.22
C SER A 304 -13.86 -3.33 -4.45
N LEU A 305 -12.54 -3.47 -4.23
CA LEU A 305 -11.84 -4.76 -4.33
C LEU A 305 -12.46 -5.75 -3.35
N LEU A 306 -12.66 -5.33 -2.09
CA LEU A 306 -13.32 -6.14 -1.07
C LEU A 306 -14.75 -6.51 -1.48
N PHE A 307 -15.52 -5.57 -2.01
CA PHE A 307 -16.90 -5.81 -2.42
C PHE A 307 -17.02 -6.81 -3.59
N PHE A 308 -16.32 -6.58 -4.71
CA PHE A 308 -16.44 -7.42 -5.90
C PHE A 308 -15.79 -8.79 -5.73
N GLY A 309 -14.71 -8.85 -4.94
CA GLY A 309 -13.97 -10.08 -4.66
C GLY A 309 -14.52 -10.90 -3.49
N ALA A 310 -15.46 -10.40 -2.69
CA ALA A 310 -15.97 -11.12 -1.52
C ALA A 310 -16.48 -12.53 -1.87
N PHE A 311 -16.01 -13.53 -1.11
CA PHE A 311 -16.40 -14.94 -1.22
C PHE A 311 -16.13 -15.58 -2.60
N ARG A 312 -15.31 -14.94 -3.44
CA ARG A 312 -14.67 -15.60 -4.59
C ARG A 312 -13.56 -16.55 -4.10
N SER A 313 -13.06 -17.39 -4.99
CA SER A 313 -12.13 -18.48 -4.67
C SER A 313 -11.12 -18.71 -5.78
N VAL A 314 -9.99 -19.37 -5.49
CA VAL A 314 -8.93 -19.60 -6.47
C VAL A 314 -9.40 -20.49 -7.64
N PRO A 315 -10.09 -21.63 -7.42
CA PRO A 315 -10.62 -22.46 -8.51
C PRO A 315 -11.59 -21.75 -9.44
N LEU A 316 -12.24 -20.67 -8.98
CA LEU A 316 -13.12 -19.87 -9.82
C LEU A 316 -12.33 -19.03 -10.82
N VAL A 317 -11.19 -18.45 -10.41
CA VAL A 317 -10.52 -17.38 -11.18
C VAL A 317 -9.22 -17.83 -11.85
N LEU A 318 -8.65 -18.96 -11.41
CA LEU A 318 -7.34 -19.44 -11.84
C LEU A 318 -7.43 -20.89 -12.33
N GLN A 319 -6.89 -21.17 -13.50
CA GLN A 319 -6.76 -22.51 -14.05
C GLN A 319 -5.91 -23.39 -13.13
N GLY A 320 -6.31 -24.64 -12.93
CA GLY A 320 -5.69 -25.55 -11.96
C GLY A 320 -6.18 -25.34 -10.52
N GLY A 321 -6.67 -24.14 -10.19
CA GLY A 321 -7.38 -23.85 -8.94
C GLY A 321 -6.54 -23.95 -7.67
N ASP A 322 -5.21 -23.84 -7.81
CA ASP A 322 -4.28 -23.92 -6.69
C ASP A 322 -3.27 -22.78 -6.71
N LEU A 323 -3.40 -21.85 -5.77
CA LEU A 323 -2.53 -20.68 -5.66
C LEU A 323 -1.09 -21.06 -5.30
N VAL A 324 -0.92 -22.10 -4.47
CA VAL A 324 0.42 -22.47 -3.99
C VAL A 324 1.22 -23.23 -5.05
N ALA A 325 0.54 -23.73 -6.10
CA ALA A 325 1.16 -24.33 -7.27
C ALA A 325 1.71 -23.29 -8.26
N GLU A 326 1.33 -22.01 -8.13
CA GLU A 326 1.88 -20.93 -8.95
C GLU A 326 3.24 -20.48 -8.38
N GLU A 327 4.30 -21.23 -8.73
CA GLU A 327 5.65 -21.06 -8.17
C GLU A 327 6.22 -19.64 -8.33
N GLY A 328 6.02 -19.02 -9.50
CA GLY A 328 6.48 -17.66 -9.76
C GLY A 328 5.84 -16.64 -8.82
N LEU A 329 4.53 -16.78 -8.56
CA LEU A 329 3.79 -15.90 -7.66
C LEU A 329 4.22 -16.11 -6.20
N MET A 330 4.34 -17.37 -5.76
CA MET A 330 4.80 -17.68 -4.41
C MET A 330 6.24 -17.22 -4.16
N ARG A 331 7.12 -17.29 -5.18
CA ARG A 331 8.48 -16.74 -5.10
C ARG A 331 8.47 -15.23 -4.96
N ALA A 332 7.70 -14.53 -5.79
CA ALA A 332 7.61 -13.07 -5.71
C ALA A 332 7.00 -12.60 -4.38
N PHE A 333 6.02 -13.32 -3.83
CA PHE A 333 5.53 -13.08 -2.47
C PHE A 333 6.62 -13.31 -1.41
N ALA A 334 7.41 -14.37 -1.51
CA ALA A 334 8.53 -14.61 -0.60
C ALA A 334 9.56 -13.48 -0.67
N GLU A 335 9.92 -13.02 -1.87
CA GLU A 335 10.83 -11.89 -2.11
C GLU A 335 10.29 -10.56 -1.52
N ASN A 336 8.97 -10.42 -1.34
CA ASN A 336 8.36 -9.22 -0.75
C ASN A 336 7.93 -9.41 0.71
N SER A 337 8.48 -10.42 1.39
CA SER A 337 8.23 -10.72 2.81
C SER A 337 9.41 -10.32 3.70
N VAL A 338 9.28 -9.24 4.48
CA VAL A 338 10.33 -8.81 5.44
C VAL A 338 10.63 -9.85 6.52
N ARG A 339 9.67 -10.73 6.83
CA ARG A 339 9.88 -11.87 7.71
C ARG A 339 10.89 -12.88 7.16
N LEU A 340 10.89 -13.06 5.83
CA LEU A 340 11.76 -14.00 5.11
C LEU A 340 13.05 -13.35 4.60
N SER A 341 13.14 -12.01 4.64
CA SER A 341 14.37 -11.30 4.30
C SER A 341 15.51 -11.72 5.23
N PRO A 342 16.72 -12.00 4.71
CA PRO A 342 17.89 -12.26 5.55
C PRO A 342 18.34 -11.01 6.32
N ASP A 343 17.98 -9.82 5.84
CA ASP A 343 18.41 -8.55 6.44
C ASP A 343 17.48 -8.12 7.59
N VAL A 344 18.02 -7.26 8.46
CA VAL A 344 17.28 -6.58 9.53
C VAL A 344 17.52 -5.08 9.51
N PRO A 345 16.55 -4.25 9.96
CA PRO A 345 16.74 -2.81 10.02
C PRO A 345 17.90 -2.43 10.94
N ARG A 346 18.74 -1.52 10.43
CA ARG A 346 19.81 -0.88 11.21
C ARG A 346 19.38 0.48 11.76
N VAL A 347 18.40 1.11 11.13
CA VAL A 347 17.68 2.28 11.65
C VAL A 347 16.76 1.92 12.82
N PRO A 348 16.45 2.86 13.72
CA PRO A 348 15.44 2.64 14.75
C PRO A 348 14.06 2.29 14.18
N VAL A 349 13.37 1.36 14.84
CA VAL A 349 12.04 0.90 14.44
C VAL A 349 11.06 0.97 15.61
N PHE A 350 9.88 1.54 15.37
CA PHE A 350 8.69 1.36 16.19
C PHE A 350 7.75 0.44 15.44
N MET A 351 7.45 -0.73 16.01
CA MET A 351 6.60 -1.73 15.39
C MET A 351 5.40 -2.03 16.30
N TRP A 352 4.18 -2.02 15.75
CA TRP A 352 2.99 -2.38 16.50
C TRP A 352 2.04 -3.26 15.71
N HIS A 353 1.27 -4.09 16.41
CA HIS A 353 0.27 -4.96 15.80
C HIS A 353 -0.79 -5.31 16.84
N SER A 354 -2.05 -5.43 16.42
CA SER A 354 -3.11 -5.86 17.34
C SER A 354 -3.05 -7.37 17.56
N ARG A 355 -3.10 -7.83 18.81
CA ARG A 355 -3.16 -9.27 19.14
C ARG A 355 -4.45 -9.93 18.67
N THR A 356 -5.47 -9.15 18.42
CA THR A 356 -6.82 -9.59 18.01
C THR A 356 -7.12 -9.27 16.55
N ASP A 357 -6.10 -8.93 15.75
CA ASP A 357 -6.25 -8.65 14.33
C ASP A 357 -6.83 -9.88 13.58
N PRO A 358 -8.03 -9.76 12.98
CA PRO A 358 -8.66 -10.87 12.28
C PRO A 358 -8.18 -11.01 10.83
N LEU A 359 -7.45 -10.03 10.30
CA LEU A 359 -7.07 -9.96 8.88
C LEU A 359 -5.58 -10.30 8.68
N VAL A 360 -4.70 -9.75 9.52
CA VAL A 360 -3.26 -9.91 9.40
C VAL A 360 -2.70 -10.64 10.63
N PRO A 361 -1.98 -11.76 10.45
CA PRO A 361 -1.57 -12.62 11.55
C PRO A 361 -0.60 -11.91 12.51
N PHE A 362 -1.04 -11.73 13.75
CA PHE A 362 -0.21 -11.16 14.81
C PHE A 362 1.10 -11.94 15.03
N TRP A 363 1.04 -13.28 14.96
CA TRP A 363 2.21 -14.14 15.22
C TRP A 363 3.34 -13.94 14.20
N ASP A 364 3.03 -13.64 12.94
CA ASP A 364 4.06 -13.36 11.94
C ASP A 364 4.80 -12.05 12.25
N ALA A 365 4.05 -11.03 12.67
CA ALA A 365 4.61 -9.76 13.12
C ALA A 365 5.43 -9.93 14.41
N GLU A 366 4.93 -10.71 15.36
CA GLU A 366 5.61 -11.03 16.63
C GLU A 366 6.95 -11.73 16.39
N ASP A 367 6.98 -12.76 15.54
CA ASP A 367 8.19 -13.46 15.15
C ASP A 367 9.20 -12.57 14.42
N THR A 368 8.72 -11.68 13.54
CA THR A 368 9.56 -10.69 12.84
C THR A 368 10.20 -9.73 13.84
N ALA A 369 9.42 -9.19 14.78
CA ALA A 369 9.92 -8.34 15.85
C ALA A 369 10.94 -9.08 16.73
N ALA A 370 10.69 -10.35 17.04
CA ALA A 370 11.61 -11.18 17.83
C ALA A 370 12.94 -11.39 17.09
N ARG A 371 12.90 -11.60 15.77
CA ARG A 371 14.10 -11.69 14.92
C ARG A 371 14.89 -10.39 14.92
N TYR A 372 14.24 -9.26 14.65
CA TYR A 372 14.86 -7.93 14.70
C TYR A 372 15.55 -7.67 16.05
N CYS A 373 14.89 -8.02 17.16
CA CYS A 373 15.48 -7.92 18.49
C CYS A 373 16.75 -8.79 18.64
N ARG A 374 16.70 -10.06 18.23
CA ARG A 374 17.84 -11.00 18.34
C ARG A 374 19.04 -10.56 17.51
N GLU A 375 18.78 -9.93 16.36
CA GLU A 375 19.81 -9.49 15.41
C GLU A 375 20.27 -8.03 15.66
N GLY A 376 19.73 -7.37 16.68
CA GLY A 376 20.27 -6.12 17.21
C GLY A 376 19.65 -4.83 16.68
N THR A 377 18.54 -4.91 15.92
CA THR A 377 17.75 -3.75 15.52
C THR A 377 17.34 -2.93 16.75
N PRO A 378 17.46 -1.58 16.73
CA PRO A 378 16.91 -0.71 17.78
C PRO A 378 15.38 -0.69 17.69
N LEU A 379 14.75 -1.73 18.23
CA LEU A 379 13.31 -1.97 18.14
C LEU A 379 12.57 -1.49 19.39
N THR A 380 11.42 -0.86 19.17
CA THR A 380 10.33 -0.68 20.13
C THR A 380 9.12 -1.49 19.64
N TRP A 381 8.76 -2.56 20.35
CA TRP A 381 7.62 -3.42 20.01
C TRP A 381 6.43 -3.13 20.94
N GLU A 382 5.30 -2.68 20.37
CA GLU A 382 4.16 -2.14 21.13
C GLU A 382 2.84 -2.80 20.70
N PRO A 383 2.58 -4.06 21.09
CA PRO A 383 1.34 -4.74 20.72
C PRO A 383 0.09 -4.06 21.30
N GLY A 384 -1.01 -4.12 20.54
CA GLY A 384 -2.33 -3.58 20.90
C GLY A 384 -3.40 -4.65 21.10
N LEU A 385 -4.62 -4.24 21.41
CA LEU A 385 -5.80 -5.10 21.61
C LEU A 385 -7.02 -4.65 20.79
N ALA A 386 -6.85 -3.81 19.78
CA ALA A 386 -7.93 -3.41 18.88
C ALA A 386 -8.63 -4.65 18.26
N PRO A 387 -9.96 -4.77 18.34
CA PRO A 387 -10.69 -5.98 17.95
C PRO A 387 -10.81 -6.17 16.42
N GLU A 388 -10.24 -5.27 15.63
CA GLU A 388 -10.25 -5.30 14.19
C GLU A 388 -8.87 -4.81 13.64
N HIS A 389 -8.71 -4.74 12.33
CA HIS A 389 -7.44 -4.39 11.70
C HIS A 389 -7.11 -2.88 11.66
N LEU A 390 -8.04 -2.02 11.26
CA LEU A 390 -7.84 -0.58 11.03
C LEU A 390 -7.92 0.33 12.27
N LEU A 391 -8.75 0.05 13.28
CA LEU A 391 -8.66 0.71 14.60
C LEU A 391 -7.35 0.37 15.29
N GLY A 392 -6.73 -0.78 14.98
CA GLY A 392 -5.34 -1.08 15.36
C GLY A 392 -4.34 -0.02 14.86
N ALA A 393 -4.62 0.64 13.73
CA ALA A 393 -3.84 1.79 13.28
C ALA A 393 -3.95 2.95 14.28
N VAL A 394 -5.18 3.28 14.67
CA VAL A 394 -5.51 4.43 15.52
C VAL A 394 -5.07 4.22 16.97
N GLU A 395 -5.14 2.99 17.49
CA GLU A 395 -4.81 2.64 18.88
C GLU A 395 -3.40 3.10 19.28
N LYS A 396 -2.40 2.83 18.42
CA LYS A 396 -0.99 3.11 18.72
C LYS A 396 -0.42 4.28 17.91
N LEU A 397 -1.19 4.88 16.99
CA LEU A 397 -0.74 6.03 16.21
C LEU A 397 -0.20 7.19 17.08
N PRO A 398 -0.85 7.62 18.17
CA PRO A 398 -0.28 8.67 19.03
C PRO A 398 1.10 8.30 19.60
N ALA A 399 1.29 7.05 20.03
CA ALA A 399 2.56 6.56 20.54
C ALA A 399 3.64 6.52 19.45
N ALA A 400 3.30 6.00 18.26
CA ALA A 400 4.18 5.98 17.10
C ALA A 400 4.64 7.38 16.68
N MET A 401 3.72 8.35 16.65
CA MET A 401 4.02 9.74 16.28
C MET A 401 4.91 10.43 17.33
N ASN A 402 4.69 10.18 18.62
CA ASN A 402 5.53 10.71 19.68
C ASN A 402 6.93 10.07 19.66
N TRP A 403 7.01 8.77 19.41
CA TRP A 403 8.28 8.08 19.22
C TRP A 403 9.06 8.64 18.02
N LEU A 404 8.39 8.97 16.90
CA LEU A 404 9.02 9.64 15.77
C LEU A 404 9.51 11.06 16.14
N GLN A 405 8.71 11.83 16.88
CA GLN A 405 9.10 13.15 17.37
C GLN A 405 10.40 13.08 18.19
N GLU A 406 10.53 12.10 19.09
CA GLU A 406 11.76 11.88 19.84
C GLU A 406 12.99 11.66 18.94
N ARG A 407 12.83 10.89 17.85
CA ARG A 407 13.92 10.68 16.86
C ARG A 407 14.28 11.97 16.14
N PHE A 408 13.28 12.76 15.74
CA PHE A 408 13.51 14.09 15.15
C PHE A 408 14.22 15.03 16.11
N ASP A 409 13.92 14.95 17.41
CA ASP A 409 14.57 15.74 18.47
C ASP A 409 15.97 15.19 18.86
N GLY A 410 16.39 14.05 18.29
CA GLY A 410 17.71 13.46 18.52
C GLY A 410 17.80 12.65 19.80
N VAL A 411 16.67 12.32 20.42
CA VAL A 411 16.61 11.38 21.54
C VAL A 411 16.95 9.99 21.00
N PRO A 412 18.01 9.31 21.51
CA PRO A 412 18.38 7.98 21.06
C PRO A 412 17.22 6.99 21.22
N ALA A 413 17.07 6.08 20.25
CA ALA A 413 16.12 5.00 20.39
C ALA A 413 16.56 4.02 21.48
N GLY A 414 15.70 3.77 22.46
CA GLY A 414 15.89 2.70 23.41
C GLY A 414 15.85 1.34 22.70
N ARG A 415 16.58 0.36 23.24
CA ARG A 415 16.38 -1.06 22.92
C ARG A 415 15.29 -1.62 23.82
N ALA A 416 14.03 -1.28 23.53
CA ALA A 416 12.88 -1.89 24.19
C ALA A 416 12.53 -3.19 23.45
N CYS A 417 13.45 -4.16 23.51
CA CYS A 417 13.20 -5.50 23.01
C CYS A 417 12.37 -6.26 24.06
N TYR A 418 11.19 -6.78 23.69
CA TYR A 418 10.36 -7.71 24.47
C TYR A 418 10.43 -7.55 26.01
N GLY A 419 9.52 -6.76 26.58
CA GLY A 419 9.25 -6.74 28.02
C GLY A 419 8.10 -7.67 28.37
#